data_AF-A0A967Q9M4-F1
#
_entry.id   AF-A0A967Q9M4-F1
#
_cell.length_a   1.000
_cell.length_b   1.000
_cell.length_c   1.000
_cell.angle_alpha   90.00
_cell.angle_beta   90.00
_cell.angle_gamma   90.00
#
_symmetry.space_group_name_H-M   'P 1'
#
loop_
_entity.id
_entity.type
_entity.pdbx_description
1 polymer ?
#
loop_
_entity_poly.entity_id
_entity_poly.type
_entity_poly.pdbx_seq_one_letter_code
_entity_poly.pdbx_strand_id
1 'polypeptide(L)' 'RELARRYADGPSTIGFGYGVDRYLHAEVLTRAGATMAVLTGNIGKPGAGVGVQSHGIGSRGAILGPGPALP' A
#
# COMPACT_ATOMS: atom_id res chain seq x y z
N ARG A 1 -13.37 10.62 -8.63
CA ARG A 1 -12.67 10.26 -9.90
C ARG A 1 -11.30 10.94 -10.01
N GLU A 2 -11.20 12.25 -9.75
CA GLU A 2 -9.92 12.99 -9.77
C GLU A 2 -8.84 12.39 -8.84
N LEU A 3 -9.20 12.04 -7.60
CA LEU A 3 -8.26 11.40 -6.66
C LEU A 3 -7.64 10.11 -7.21
N ALA A 4 -8.45 9.28 -7.88
CA ALA A 4 -7.98 8.03 -8.46
C ALA A 4 -6.99 8.29 -9.63
N ARG A 5 -7.22 9.34 -10.45
CA ARG A 5 -6.25 9.77 -11.47
C ARG A 5 -4.94 10.23 -10.83
N ARG A 6 -5.01 11.09 -9.81
CA ARG A 6 -3.81 11.58 -9.11
C ARG A 6 -3.00 10.45 -8.46
N TYR A 7 -3.68 9.47 -7.86
CA TYR A 7 -3.03 8.29 -7.29
C TYR A 7 -2.31 7.44 -8.35
N ALA A 8 -2.87 7.35 -9.57
CA ALA A 8 -2.31 6.59 -10.67
C ALA A 8 -1.15 7.30 -11.38
N ASP A 9 -1.14 8.64 -11.42
CA ASP A 9 -0.16 9.43 -12.20
C ASP A 9 1.28 9.37 -11.63
N GLY A 10 1.48 9.06 -10.35
CA GLY A 10 2.81 9.13 -9.72
C GLY A 10 3.12 8.00 -8.75
N PRO A 11 4.39 7.86 -8.32
CA PRO A 11 4.76 6.97 -7.22
C PRO A 11 4.00 7.41 -5.96
N SER A 12 2.97 6.62 -5.63
CA SER A 12 2.01 6.96 -4.58
C SER A 12 1.92 5.86 -3.55
N THR A 13 1.70 6.23 -2.29
CA THR A 13 1.55 5.29 -1.17
C THR A 13 0.15 5.36 -0.59
N ILE A 14 -0.46 4.21 -0.33
CA ILE A 14 -1.63 4.07 0.54
C ILE A 14 -1.15 3.62 1.91
N GLY A 15 -1.34 4.48 2.91
CA GLY A 15 -1.02 4.21 4.30
C GLY A 15 -2.25 3.92 5.14
N PHE A 16 -2.35 2.73 5.70
CA PHE A 16 -3.40 2.38 6.65
C PHE A 16 -2.93 2.56 8.08
N GLY A 17 -3.73 3.19 8.94
CA GLY A 17 -3.50 3.18 10.39
C GLY A 17 -4.15 1.97 11.06
N TYR A 18 -3.84 1.73 12.34
CA TYR A 18 -4.44 0.67 13.17
C TYR A 18 -5.91 0.91 13.60
N GLY A 19 -6.61 1.84 12.94
CA GLY A 19 -8.03 2.02 13.15
C GLY A 19 -8.86 1.12 12.25
N VAL A 20 -8.41 0.96 11.00
CA VAL A 20 -9.23 0.33 9.95
C VAL A 20 -9.20 -1.20 10.01
N ASP A 21 -8.19 -1.79 10.66
CA ASP A 21 -8.07 -3.23 10.93
C ASP A 21 -9.08 -3.75 11.96
N ARG A 22 -9.82 -2.87 12.64
CA ARG A 22 -10.78 -3.23 13.70
C ARG A 22 -12.21 -3.43 13.23
N TYR A 23 -12.48 -3.19 11.95
CA TYR A 23 -13.81 -3.42 11.37
C TYR A 23 -13.97 -4.88 10.92
N LEU A 24 -15.22 -5.38 10.97
CA LEU A 24 -15.57 -6.77 10.64
C LEU A 24 -15.06 -7.24 9.26
N HIS A 25 -14.92 -6.32 8.31
CA HIS A 25 -14.49 -6.57 6.94
C HIS A 25 -13.21 -5.81 6.55
N ALA A 26 -12.34 -5.56 7.53
CA ALA A 26 -11.08 -4.85 7.30
C ALA A 26 -10.19 -5.52 6.25
N GLU A 27 -10.25 -6.84 6.12
CA GLU A 27 -9.53 -7.61 5.11
C GLU A 27 -9.91 -7.20 3.69
N VAL A 28 -11.17 -6.84 3.44
CA VAL A 28 -11.62 -6.38 2.12
C VAL A 28 -10.99 -5.04 1.79
N LEU A 29 -10.94 -4.11 2.77
CA LEU A 29 -10.28 -2.82 2.60
C LEU A 29 -8.79 -3.00 2.31
N THR A 30 -8.09 -3.85 3.06
CA THR A 30 -6.66 -4.10 2.85
C THR A 30 -6.41 -4.71 1.47
N ARG A 31 -7.22 -5.69 1.04
CA ARG A 31 -7.12 -6.28 -0.30
C ARG A 31 -7.42 -5.27 -1.41
N ALA A 32 -8.39 -4.38 -1.22
CA ALA A 32 -8.69 -3.32 -2.17
C ALA A 32 -7.50 -2.33 -2.29
N GLY A 33 -6.93 -1.89 -1.17
CA GLY A 33 -5.73 -1.05 -1.16
C GLY A 33 -4.54 -1.71 -1.86
N ALA A 34 -4.32 -3.00 -1.61
CA ALA A 34 -3.28 -3.77 -2.30
C ALA A 34 -3.54 -3.88 -3.81
N THR A 35 -4.77 -4.14 -4.21
CA THR A 35 -5.17 -4.21 -5.61
C THR A 35 -4.90 -2.89 -6.32
N MET A 36 -5.22 -1.76 -5.70
CA MET A 36 -4.92 -0.42 -6.24
C MET A 36 -3.43 -0.23 -6.49
N ALA A 37 -2.58 -0.55 -5.51
CA ALA A 37 -1.13 -0.40 -5.64
C ALA A 37 -0.52 -1.34 -6.69
N VAL A 38 -1.09 -2.53 -6.88
CA VAL A 38 -0.70 -3.47 -7.94
C VAL A 38 -1.10 -2.94 -9.31
N LEU A 39 -2.35 -2.50 -9.48
CA LEU A 39 -2.88 -2.02 -10.77
C LEU A 39 -2.16 -0.78 -11.29
N THR A 40 -1.73 0.11 -10.39
CA THR A 40 -0.98 1.33 -10.76
C THR A 40 0.53 1.12 -10.80
N GLY A 41 1.01 -0.10 -10.53
CA GLY A 41 2.44 -0.43 -10.50
C GLY A 41 3.21 0.37 -9.45
N ASN A 42 2.59 0.67 -8.29
CA ASN A 42 3.22 1.38 -7.19
C ASN A 42 4.08 0.47 -6.31
N ILE A 43 3.96 -0.85 -6.42
CA ILE A 43 4.76 -1.82 -5.68
C ILE A 43 6.23 -1.76 -6.11
N GLY A 44 7.15 -1.72 -5.14
CA GLY A 44 8.61 -1.75 -5.38
C GLY A 44 9.24 -0.43 -5.83
N LYS A 45 8.46 0.63 -6.08
CA LYS A 45 9.00 1.96 -6.37
C LYS A 45 9.41 2.68 -5.08
N PRO A 46 10.56 3.39 -5.05
CA PRO A 46 10.96 4.18 -3.89
C PRO A 46 9.87 5.17 -3.46
N GLY A 47 9.46 5.10 -2.19
CA GLY A 47 8.43 6.00 -1.62
C GLY A 47 6.98 5.68 -2.01
N ALA A 48 6.72 4.55 -2.69
CA ALA A 48 5.40 4.14 -3.15
C ALA A 48 4.94 2.79 -2.53
N GLY A 49 3.65 2.50 -2.72
CA GLY A 49 3.05 1.19 -2.52
C GLY A 49 1.89 1.19 -1.52
N VAL A 50 1.81 0.18 -0.66
CA VAL A 50 0.72 0.03 0.31
C VAL A 50 1.25 -0.59 1.61
N GLY A 51 0.80 -0.10 2.76
CA GLY A 51 1.22 -0.67 4.05
C GLY A 51 0.62 0.04 5.24
N VAL A 52 1.04 -0.40 6.43
CA VAL A 52 0.67 0.26 7.69
C VAL A 52 1.53 1.51 7.88
N GLN A 53 0.90 2.61 8.25
CA GLN A 53 1.55 3.85 8.67
C GLN A 53 1.15 4.15 10.12
N SER A 54 2.14 4.20 11.00
CA SER A 54 1.94 4.53 12.42
C SER A 54 3.12 5.34 12.95
N HIS A 55 2.84 6.32 13.81
CA HIS A 55 3.88 7.14 14.48
C HIS A 55 4.93 7.75 13.53
N GLY A 56 4.51 8.24 12.36
CA GLY A 56 5.41 8.80 11.34
C GLY A 56 6.27 7.76 10.61
N ILE A 57 6.17 6.48 11.00
CA ILE A 57 6.77 5.34 10.34
C ILE A 57 5.72 4.77 9.39
N GLY A 58 5.83 5.16 8.13
CA GLY A 58 5.25 4.39 7.04
C GLY A 58 6.31 3.45 6.48
N SER A 59 5.90 2.26 6.05
CA SER A 59 6.75 1.36 5.26
C SER A 59 7.32 2.11 4.06
N ARG A 60 8.50 2.73 4.22
CA ARG A 60 9.21 3.42 3.14
C ARG A 60 9.76 2.33 2.23
N GLY A 61 9.04 2.10 1.14
CA GLY A 61 9.25 0.95 0.26
C GLY A 61 8.37 -0.20 0.71
N ALA A 62 7.09 -0.16 0.34
CA ALA A 62 6.27 -1.37 0.39
C ALA A 62 6.86 -2.38 -0.61
N ILE A 63 7.84 -3.13 -0.13
CA ILE A 63 8.36 -4.32 -0.76
C ILE A 63 7.45 -5.47 -0.39
N LEU A 64 7.25 -6.42 -1.31
CA LEU A 64 6.53 -7.67 -1.09
C LEU A 64 7.33 -8.57 -0.13
N GLY A 65 7.52 -8.12 1.12
CA GLY A 65 8.43 -8.73 2.08
C GLY A 65 9.86 -8.89 1.52
N PRO A 66 10.77 -9.56 2.25
CA PRO A 66 11.89 -10.21 1.59
C PRO A 66 11.33 -11.27 0.64
N GLY A 67 11.72 -11.21 -0.64
CA GLY A 67 11.52 -12.35 -1.54
C GLY A 67 12.22 -13.59 -0.97
N PRO A 68 11.80 -14.81 -1.35
CA PRO A 68 12.52 -16.01 -0.94
C PRO A 68 14.00 -15.86 -1.28
N ALA A 69 14.89 -16.29 -0.38
CA ALA A 69 16.29 -16.42 -0.71
C ALA A 69 16.39 -17.41 -1.88
N LEU A 70 16.65 -16.88 -3.08
CA LEU A 70 16.95 -17.73 -4.23
C LEU A 70 18.32 -18.37 -3.97
N PRO A 71 18.50 -19.67 -4.30
CA PRO A 71 19.76 -20.37 -4.11
C PRO A 71 20.92 -19.75 -4.90
#